data_AF-A0A165WWJ5-F1
#
_entry.id   AF-A0A165WWJ5-F1
#
_cell.length_a   1.000
_cell.length_b   1.000
_cell.length_c   1.000
_cell.angle_alpha   90.00
_cell.angle_beta   90.00
_cell.angle_gamma   90.00
#
_symmetry.space_group_name_H-M   'P 1'
#
loop_
_entity.id
_entity.type
_entity.pdbx_description
1 polymer ?
#
loop_
_entity_poly.entity_id
_entity_poly.type
_entity_poly.pdbx_seq_one_letter_code
_entity_poly.pdbx_strand_id
1 'polypeptide(L)'
;LHPVFHVPLLEPYNDHSEFHPHADATTFELAPEDDPATHIAAILNSRKTGRRYEYLVHSRDRSDDEDAWIPLSEVPRSCDELIDRFHCRHPRAP
;
A
#
# COMPACT_ATOMS: atom_id res chain seq x y z
N LEU A 1 -21.75 -18.73 15.22
CA LEU A 1 -21.28 -20.05 15.73
C LEU A 1 -19.86 -20.25 15.22
N HIS A 2 -18.88 -20.36 16.10
CA HIS A 2 -17.49 -20.66 15.73
C HIS A 2 -17.16 -22.08 16.19
N PRO A 3 -16.43 -22.87 15.39
CA PRO A 3 -15.97 -24.17 15.84
C PRO A 3 -14.98 -23.98 16.99
N VAL A 4 -15.33 -24.52 18.16
CA VAL A 4 -14.43 -24.63 19.31
C VAL A 4 -13.98 -26.08 19.36
N PHE A 5 -12.68 -26.32 19.23
CA PHE A 5 -12.10 -27.65 19.40
C PHE A 5 -11.05 -27.65 20.51
N HIS A 6 -10.92 -28.79 21.18
CA HIS A 6 -9.94 -28.98 22.25
C HIS A 6 -8.59 -29.32 21.62
N VAL A 7 -7.66 -28.35 21.66
CA VAL A 7 -6.28 -28.51 21.16
C VAL A 7 -5.59 -29.80 21.64
N PRO A 8 -5.77 -30.28 22.89
CA PRO A 8 -5.13 -31.53 23.35
C PRO A 8 -5.65 -32.81 22.68
N LEU A 9 -6.80 -32.76 21.99
CA LEU A 9 -7.38 -33.89 21.26
C LEU A 9 -6.96 -33.92 19.80
N LEU A 10 -6.14 -32.97 19.34
CA LEU A 10 -5.62 -32.96 17.98
C LEU A 10 -4.52 -34.01 17.85
N GLU A 11 -4.63 -34.86 16.83
CA GLU A 11 -3.57 -35.75 16.42
C GLU A 11 -2.53 -34.98 15.57
N PRO A 12 -1.23 -35.33 15.67
CA PRO A 12 -0.20 -34.74 14.81
C PRO A 12 -0.55 -34.93 13.34
N TYR A 13 -0.40 -33.88 12.54
CA TYR A 13 -0.56 -33.97 11.09
C TYR A 13 0.50 -34.90 10.50
N ASN A 14 0.07 -35.88 9.71
CA ASN A 14 0.93 -36.85 9.06
C ASN A 14 0.58 -36.88 7.58
N ASP A 15 1.55 -36.56 6.73
CA ASP A 15 1.34 -36.43 5.29
C ASP A 15 1.28 -37.83 4.65
N HIS A 16 0.06 -38.36 4.53
CA HIS A 16 -0.22 -39.66 3.91
C HIS A 16 -0.57 -39.53 2.43
N SER A 17 -0.39 -38.35 1.83
CA SER A 17 -0.89 -38.08 0.48
C SER A 17 0.06 -38.62 -0.58
N GLU A 18 0.02 -39.93 -0.84
CA GLU A 18 0.72 -40.55 -1.98
C GLU A 18 0.20 -40.07 -3.34
N PHE A 19 -1.03 -39.52 -3.37
CA PHE A 19 -1.77 -39.22 -4.61
C PHE A 19 -1.95 -37.73 -4.90
N HIS A 20 -1.77 -36.84 -3.91
CA HIS A 20 -1.91 -35.39 -4.09
C HIS A 20 -0.75 -34.66 -3.41
N PRO A 21 0.31 -34.27 -4.14
CA PRO A 21 1.33 -33.40 -3.56
C PRO A 21 0.65 -32.12 -3.05
N HIS A 22 0.85 -31.81 -1.78
CA HIS A 22 0.45 -30.52 -1.24
C HIS A 22 1.25 -29.43 -1.97
N ALA A 23 0.59 -28.30 -2.27
CA ALA A 23 1.29 -27.17 -2.84
C ALA A 23 2.31 -26.67 -1.81
N ASP A 24 3.57 -26.55 -2.22
CA ASP A 24 4.58 -25.92 -1.39
C ASP A 24 4.14 -24.51 -1.02
N ALA A 25 4.47 -24.08 0.20
CA ALA A 25 4.26 -22.71 0.61
C ALA A 25 5.08 -21.80 -0.32
N THR A 26 4.41 -21.08 -1.22
CA THR A 26 5.07 -20.09 -2.06
C THR A 26 5.64 -19.01 -1.15
N THR A 27 6.96 -18.99 -1.03
CA THR A 27 7.67 -17.88 -0.39
C THR A 27 7.49 -16.67 -1.30
N PHE A 28 6.82 -15.62 -0.82
CA PHE A 28 6.85 -14.34 -1.50
C PHE A 28 8.14 -13.64 -1.09
N GLU A 29 9.01 -13.37 -2.06
CA GLU A 29 10.12 -12.45 -1.84
C GLU A 29 9.52 -11.05 -1.67
N LEU A 30 9.75 -10.44 -0.51
CA LEU A 30 9.60 -8.99 -0.37
C LEU A 30 10.62 -8.38 -1.34
N ALA A 31 10.14 -7.76 -2.42
CA ALA A 31 10.99 -6.98 -3.29
C ALA A 31 11.81 -6.00 -2.42
N PRO A 32 13.10 -5.75 -2.76
CA PRO A 32 13.90 -4.77 -2.01
C PRO A 32 13.09 -3.49 -1.89
N GLU A 33 13.00 -2.95 -0.68
CA GLU A 33 12.12 -1.83 -0.31
C GLU A 33 12.20 -0.73 -1.37
N ASP A 34 11.24 -0.75 -2.30
CA ASP A 34 11.13 0.24 -3.34
C ASP A 34 10.60 1.47 -2.61
N ASP A 35 11.45 2.49 -2.43
CA ASP A 35 11.03 3.70 -1.72
C ASP A 35 9.75 4.19 -2.40
N PRO A 36 8.60 4.23 -1.71
CA PRO A 36 7.33 4.55 -2.34
C PRO A 36 7.33 5.96 -2.94
N ALA A 37 8.27 6.85 -2.55
CA ALA A 37 8.51 8.10 -3.26
C ALA A 37 9.07 7.93 -4.68
N THR A 38 9.78 6.84 -4.98
CA THR A 38 10.32 6.55 -6.33
C THR A 38 9.21 6.42 -7.36
N HIS A 39 8.04 5.92 -6.94
CA HIS A 39 6.85 5.75 -7.78
C HIS A 39 6.06 7.03 -7.98
N ILE A 40 6.25 8.04 -7.11
CA ILE A 40 5.51 9.31 -7.17
C ILE A 40 6.32 10.34 -7.97
N ALA A 41 5.79 10.74 -9.12
CA ALA A 41 6.44 11.73 -9.97
C ALA A 41 6.11 13.17 -9.55
N ALA A 42 4.85 13.46 -9.21
CA ALA A 42 4.42 14.81 -8.87
C ALA A 42 3.16 14.88 -8.01
N ILE A 43 3.03 15.98 -7.27
CA ILE A 43 1.78 16.41 -6.63
C ILE A 43 1.11 17.43 -7.56
N LEU A 44 -0.08 17.10 -8.06
CA LEU A 44 -0.81 17.91 -9.04
C LEU A 44 -1.81 18.84 -8.38
N ASN A 45 -2.43 18.41 -7.28
CA ASN A 45 -3.47 19.17 -6.61
C ASN A 45 -3.58 18.78 -5.14
N SER A 46 -4.30 19.59 -4.36
CA SER A 46 -4.63 19.30 -2.97
C SER A 46 -6.09 19.65 -2.71
N ARG A 47 -6.72 18.89 -1.81
CA ARG A 47 -8.07 19.19 -1.36
C ARG A 47 -8.23 18.82 0.11
N LYS A 48 -9.20 19.46 0.74
CA LYS A 48 -9.64 19.12 2.09
C LYS A 48 -10.97 18.37 2.02
N THR A 49 -10.95 17.10 2.41
CA THR A 49 -12.15 16.25 2.47
C THR A 49 -12.53 16.06 3.94
N GLY A 50 -13.51 16.83 4.40
CA GLY A 50 -13.94 16.86 5.80
C GLY A 50 -12.84 17.37 6.73
N ARG A 51 -12.26 16.48 7.56
CA ARG A 51 -11.17 16.79 8.49
C ARG A 51 -9.79 16.32 8.00
N ARG A 52 -9.71 15.80 6.77
CA ARG A 52 -8.48 15.22 6.21
C ARG A 52 -8.02 16.01 4.99
N TYR A 53 -6.72 15.96 4.73
CA TYR A 53 -6.09 16.49 3.54
C TYR A 53 -5.74 15.35 2.59
N GLU A 54 -6.01 15.57 1.31
CA GLU A 54 -5.75 14.63 0.24
C GLU A 54 -4.98 15.35 -0.86
N TYR A 55 -4.04 14.63 -1.47
CA TYR A 55 -3.22 15.12 -2.55
C TYR A 55 -3.49 14.29 -3.80
N LEU A 56 -3.61 14.95 -4.93
CA LEU A 56 -3.69 14.29 -6.23
C LEU A 56 -2.26 13.99 -6.67
N VAL A 57 -1.95 12.71 -6.77
CA VAL A 57 -0.60 12.21 -7.01
C VAL A 57 -0.52 11.62 -8.41
N HIS A 58 0.50 12.06 -9.15
CA HIS A 58 0.88 11.50 -10.44
C HIS A 58 1.98 10.46 -10.24
N SER A 59 1.76 9.25 -10.75
CA SER A 59 2.70 8.14 -10.66
C SER A 59 3.62 8.08 -11.88
N ARG A 60 4.90 7.77 -11.69
CA ARG A 60 5.95 7.93 -12.72
C ARG A 60 5.78 7.01 -13.93
N ASP A 61 5.33 5.78 -13.71
CA ASP A 61 5.24 4.74 -14.74
C ASP A 61 3.82 4.52 -15.27
N ARG A 62 2.94 5.51 -15.03
CA ARG A 62 1.50 5.39 -15.22
C ARG A 62 0.96 6.56 -16.02
N SER A 63 -0.10 6.31 -16.80
CA SER A 63 -0.77 7.37 -17.56
C SER A 63 -1.56 8.30 -16.64
N ASP A 64 -1.82 9.52 -17.08
CA ASP A 64 -2.60 10.54 -16.34
C ASP A 64 -3.98 10.03 -15.84
N ASP A 65 -4.58 9.04 -16.53
CA ASP A 65 -5.83 8.40 -16.09
C ASP A 65 -5.70 7.63 -14.77
N GLU A 66 -4.49 7.33 -14.32
CA GLU A 66 -4.20 6.64 -13.06
C GLU A 66 -3.85 7.61 -11.91
N ASP A 67 -4.01 8.92 -12.12
CA ASP A 67 -3.84 9.93 -11.06
C ASP A 67 -4.87 9.72 -9.94
N ALA A 68 -4.38 9.57 -8.71
CA ALA A 68 -5.21 9.20 -7.57
C ALA A 68 -5.13 10.21 -6.44
N TRP A 69 -6.25 10.39 -5.75
CA TRP A 69 -6.31 11.16 -4.50
C TRP A 69 -5.84 10.29 -3.34
N ILE A 70 -4.70 10.64 -2.75
CA ILE A 70 -4.09 9.93 -1.64
C ILE A 70 -4.20 10.80 -0.38
N PRO A 71 -4.70 10.27 0.76
CA PRO A 71 -4.73 11.02 2.01
C PRO A 71 -3.31 11.27 2.52
N LEU A 72 -3.07 12.42 3.14
CA LEU A 72 -1.75 12.80 3.66
C LEU A 72 -1.14 11.74 4.60
N SER A 73 -1.96 10.98 5.31
CA SER A 73 -1.50 9.88 6.19
C SER A 73 -0.88 8.70 5.44
N GLU A 74 -1.19 8.54 4.15
CA GLU A 74 -0.69 7.47 3.28
C GLU A 74 0.39 7.97 2.31
N VAL A 75 0.59 9.29 2.20
CA VAL A 75 1.70 9.84 1.41
C VAL A 75 3.02 9.57 2.16
N PRO A 76 4.00 8.93 1.51
CA PRO A 76 5.30 8.68 2.13
C PRO A 76 5.99 9.97 2.54
N ARG A 77 6.70 9.93 3.67
CA ARG A 77 7.48 11.07 4.17
C ARG A 77 8.62 11.48 3.23
N SER A 78 9.10 10.55 2.40
CA SER A 78 10.06 10.83 1.33
C SER A 78 9.50 11.77 0.25
N CYS A 79 8.18 11.99 0.19
CA CYS A 79 7.53 12.95 -0.71
C CYS A 79 7.32 14.35 -0.11
N ASP A 80 7.76 14.63 1.12
CA ASP A 80 7.53 15.93 1.79
C ASP A 80 8.05 17.11 0.94
N GLU A 81 9.21 16.96 0.28
CA GLU A 81 9.76 17.99 -0.62
C GLU A 81 8.86 18.29 -1.84
N LEU A 82 8.13 17.29 -2.33
CA LEU A 82 7.19 17.47 -3.44
C LEU A 82 5.95 18.26 -3.00
N ILE A 83 5.48 18.00 -1.78
CA ILE A 83 4.38 18.74 -1.14
C ILE A 83 4.80 20.19 -0.89
N ASP A 84 5.98 20.42 -0.33
CA ASP A 84 6.50 21.77 -0.09
C ASP A 84 6.62 22.55 -1.40
N ARG A 85 7.18 21.93 -2.44
CA ARG A 85 7.29 22.55 -3.76
C ARG A 85 5.93 22.89 -4.37
N PHE A 86 4.93 22.04 -4.17
CA PHE A 86 3.56 22.30 -4.59
C PHE A 86 2.99 23.53 -3.86
N HIS A 87 3.10 23.60 -2.54
CA HIS A 87 2.61 24.74 -1.74
C HIS A 87 3.35 26.05 -1.97
N CYS A 88 4.65 26.00 -2.28
CA CYS A 88 5.40 27.18 -2.74
C CYS A 88 4.80 27.79 -4.01
N ARG A 89 4.29 26.95 -4.93
CA ARG A 89 3.65 27.40 -6.18
C ARG A 89 2.17 27.72 -5.99
N HIS A 90 1.54 27.13 -4.98
CA HIS A 90 0.12 27.30 -4.68
C HIS A 90 -0.10 27.75 -3.22
N PRO A 91 0.25 28.99 -2.84
CA PRO A 91 0.20 29.43 -1.43
C PRO A 91 -1.21 29.50 -0.82
N ARG A 92 -2.25 29.35 -1.65
CA ARG A 92 -3.66 29.34 -1.25
C ARG A 92 -4.27 27.93 -1.24
N ALA A 93 -3.48 26.93 -1.60
CA ALA A 93 -3.88 25.54 -1.47
C ALA A 93 -4.14 25.22 0.01
N PRO A 94 -5.12 24.33 0.28
CA PRO A 94 -5.54 23.98 1.64
C PRO A 94 -4.43 23.36 2.51
#